data_AF-A0A2E7RJT5-F1
#
_entry.id   AF-A0A2E7RJT5-F1
#
_cell.length_a   1.000
_cell.length_b   1.000
_cell.length_c   1.000
_cell.angle_alpha   90.00
_cell.angle_beta   90.00
_cell.angle_gamma   90.00
#
_symmetry.space_group_name_H-M   'P 1'
#
loop_
_entity.id
_entity.type
_entity.pdbx_description
1 polymer ?
#
loop_
_entity_poly.entity_id
_entity_poly.type
_entity_poly.pdbx_seq_one_letter_code
_entity_poly.pdbx_strand_id
1 'polypeptide(L)'
;MLLPLVFLQEGCEGNVVLADTSCLEVRALGAAQSNSGWSFKGLTISAGKTPCPQLEGAQLTMFNNNDGKEGFSDPPDKYVSGMKAKITVPSDTISFGSFQNQNSQGVLADSWELVILDDSGKPNTFSGSF
;
A
#
# COMPACT_ATOMS: atom_id res chain seq x y z
N MET A 1 -16.11 10.13 -3.14
CA MET A 1 -15.96 10.38 -1.68
C MET A 1 -14.49 10.76 -1.50
N LEU A 2 -14.19 12.02 -1.16
CA LEU A 2 -12.81 12.43 -0.87
C LEU A 2 -12.45 11.96 0.54
N LEU A 3 -11.43 11.10 0.66
CA LEU A 3 -10.83 10.74 1.94
C LEU A 3 -10.08 11.98 2.50
N PRO A 4 -10.15 12.25 3.81
CA PRO A 4 -9.38 13.33 4.40
C PRO A 4 -7.89 12.98 4.35
N LEU A 5 -7.11 13.72 3.57
CA LEU A 5 -5.65 13.71 3.66
C LEU A 5 -5.27 14.13 5.08
N VAL A 6 -4.80 13.19 5.89
CA VAL A 6 -4.13 13.49 7.15
C VAL A 6 -2.74 13.98 6.79
N PHE A 7 -2.54 15.29 6.80
CA PHE A 7 -1.21 15.90 6.64
C PHE A 7 -0.36 15.52 7.86
N LEU A 8 0.57 14.58 7.68
CA LEU A 8 1.63 14.32 8.64
C LEU A 8 2.66 15.43 8.51
N GLN A 9 2.91 16.13 9.61
CA GLN A 9 3.96 17.15 9.71
C GLN A 9 5.32 16.48 9.47
N GLU A 10 6.22 17.10 8.69
CA GLU A 10 7.53 16.52 8.35
C GLU A 10 8.27 16.02 9.60
N GLY A 11 8.74 14.77 9.55
CA GLY A 11 9.49 14.14 10.65
C GLY A 11 8.64 13.48 11.75
N CYS A 12 7.31 13.57 11.69
CA CYS A 12 6.42 12.79 12.56
C CYS A 12 6.02 11.46 11.89
N GLU A 13 6.18 10.37 12.63
CA GLU A 13 5.67 9.05 12.25
C GLU A 13 4.23 8.89 12.74
N GLY A 14 3.34 8.43 11.86
CA GLY A 14 1.95 8.13 12.20
C GLY A 14 1.43 6.90 11.46
N ASN A 15 0.18 6.53 11.71
CA ASN A 15 -0.47 5.48 10.92
C ASN A 15 -1.39 6.14 9.89
N VAL A 16 -1.26 5.76 8.62
CA VAL A 16 -2.03 6.33 7.50
C VAL A 16 -2.94 5.25 6.93
N VAL A 17 -4.21 5.60 6.70
CA VAL A 17 -5.14 4.72 5.99
C VAL A 17 -4.93 4.93 4.49
N LEU A 18 -4.44 3.91 3.80
CA LEU A 18 -4.19 3.94 2.36
C LEU A 18 -5.45 3.61 1.55
N ALA A 19 -6.28 2.70 2.07
CA ALA A 19 -7.56 2.35 1.50
C ALA A 19 -8.56 2.01 2.61
N ASP A 20 -9.79 2.52 2.48
CA ASP A 20 -10.90 2.18 3.36
C ASP A 20 -12.12 1.94 2.47
N THR A 21 -12.57 0.69 2.45
CA THR A 21 -13.77 0.25 1.74
C THR A 21 -14.71 -0.42 2.73
N SER A 22 -15.95 -0.69 2.32
CA SER A 22 -16.88 -1.48 3.16
C SER A 22 -16.28 -2.82 3.60
N CYS A 23 -15.40 -3.38 2.77
CA CYS A 23 -14.87 -4.72 2.93
C CYS A 23 -13.44 -4.82 3.46
N LEU A 24 -12.70 -3.73 3.50
CA LEU A 24 -11.27 -3.81 3.68
C LEU A 24 -10.71 -2.45 4.11
N GLU A 25 -9.82 -2.51 5.09
CA GLU A 25 -9.03 -1.36 5.53
C GLU A 25 -7.54 -1.68 5.39
N VAL A 26 -6.79 -0.79 4.74
CA VAL A 26 -5.34 -0.85 4.59
C VAL A 26 -4.74 0.30 5.37
N ARG A 27 -3.82 -0.04 6.27
CA ARG A 27 -3.16 0.91 7.15
C ARG A 27 -1.65 0.78 7.04
N ALA A 28 -0.99 1.82 6.56
CA ALA A 28 0.46 1.96 6.66
C ALA A 28 0.84 2.33 8.10
N LEU A 29 1.78 1.61 8.67
CA LEU A 29 2.26 1.78 10.04
C LEU A 29 3.59 2.54 10.05
N GLY A 30 3.77 3.45 11.02
CA GLY A 30 4.98 4.27 11.11
C GLY A 30 5.28 5.00 9.80
N ALA A 31 4.22 5.48 9.15
CA ALA A 31 4.28 6.29 7.96
C ALA A 31 4.90 7.64 8.30
N ALA A 32 5.96 8.00 7.59
CA ALA A 32 6.58 9.32 7.68
C ALA A 32 6.66 9.94 6.29
N GLN A 33 6.21 11.18 6.20
CA GLN A 33 6.35 12.02 5.02
C GLN A 33 7.60 12.89 5.16
N SER A 34 8.33 13.00 4.07
CA SER A 34 9.43 13.95 3.88
C SER A 34 9.15 14.76 2.61
N ASN A 35 9.84 15.89 2.45
CA ASN A 35 9.90 16.66 1.19
C ASN A 35 10.23 15.80 -0.04
N SER A 36 10.79 14.62 0.18
CA SER A 36 11.26 13.73 -0.85
C SER A 36 10.32 12.54 -1.10
N GLY A 37 9.31 12.28 -0.24
CA GLY A 37 8.34 11.19 -0.41
C GLY A 37 7.95 10.51 0.91
N TRP A 38 7.32 9.34 0.82
CA TRP A 38 6.83 8.57 1.98
C TRP A 38 7.70 7.36 2.32
N SER A 39 7.77 7.05 3.62
CA SER A 39 8.34 5.81 4.16
C SER A 39 7.36 5.13 5.11
N PHE A 40 7.39 3.79 5.18
CA PHE A 40 6.50 2.99 6.02
C PHE A 40 7.28 1.92 6.79
N LYS A 41 6.98 1.76 8.09
CA LYS A 41 7.55 0.70 8.95
C LYS A 41 6.75 -0.60 8.93
N GLY A 42 5.56 -0.59 8.33
CA GLY A 42 4.75 -1.79 8.16
C GLY A 42 3.47 -1.46 7.42
N LEU A 43 2.71 -2.50 7.11
CA LEU A 43 1.39 -2.37 6.53
C LEU A 43 0.49 -3.42 7.16
N THR A 44 -0.74 -3.04 7.49
CA THR A 44 -1.77 -3.96 7.99
C THR A 44 -2.98 -3.84 7.09
N ILE A 45 -3.50 -4.99 6.66
CA ILE A 45 -4.74 -5.13 5.92
C ILE A 45 -5.70 -5.87 6.84
N SER A 46 -6.87 -5.30 7.06
CA SER A 46 -7.92 -5.93 7.85
C SER A 46 -9.20 -6.03 7.03
N ALA A 47 -9.94 -7.13 7.19
CA ALA A 47 -11.30 -7.22 6.71
C ALA A 47 -12.16 -6.11 7.35
N GLY A 48 -13.04 -5.52 6.55
CA GLY A 48 -13.86 -4.37 6.90
C GLY A 48 -15.10 -4.72 7.70
N LYS A 49 -16.07 -3.79 7.72
CA LYS A 49 -17.28 -3.88 8.56
C LYS A 49 -18.34 -4.83 8.02
N THR A 50 -18.29 -5.18 6.74
CA THR A 50 -19.16 -6.19 6.14
C THR A 50 -18.45 -7.55 6.07
N PRO A 51 -19.18 -8.68 6.06
CA PRO A 51 -18.58 -9.99 5.84
C PRO A 51 -17.96 -10.01 4.44
N CYS A 52 -16.65 -10.21 4.37
CA CYS A 52 -15.91 -10.24 3.12
C CYS A 52 -15.11 -11.52 3.03
N PRO A 53 -14.75 -11.94 1.80
CA PRO A 53 -13.87 -13.09 1.59
C PRO A 53 -12.62 -12.98 2.44
N GLN A 54 -12.17 -14.11 3.00
CA GLN A 54 -10.95 -14.12 3.78
C GLN A 54 -9.76 -13.80 2.86
N LEU A 55 -8.68 -13.28 3.43
CA LEU A 55 -7.52 -12.83 2.67
C LEU A 55 -6.50 -13.98 2.57
N GLU A 56 -5.96 -14.23 1.37
CA GLU A 56 -4.92 -15.25 1.15
C GLU A 56 -3.53 -14.68 0.88
N GLY A 57 -3.48 -13.41 0.46
CA GLY A 57 -2.22 -12.77 0.21
C GLY A 57 -2.40 -11.33 -0.21
N ALA A 58 -1.29 -10.59 -0.19
CA ALA A 58 -1.26 -9.25 -0.70
C ALA A 58 0.14 -8.87 -1.18
N GLN A 59 0.20 -7.95 -2.12
CA GLN A 59 1.42 -7.40 -2.69
C GLN A 59 1.28 -5.88 -2.79
N LEU A 60 2.09 -5.15 -2.02
CA LEU A 60 2.26 -3.71 -2.20
C LEU A 60 3.46 -3.49 -3.13
N THR A 61 3.29 -2.62 -4.09
CA THR A 61 4.34 -2.13 -4.98
C THR A 61 4.34 -0.61 -4.95
N MET A 62 5.52 -0.01 -4.83
CA MET A 62 5.71 1.44 -4.81
C MET A 62 6.54 1.83 -6.03
N PHE A 63 6.14 2.93 -6.65
CA PHE A 63 6.71 3.37 -7.92
C PHE A 63 7.02 4.85 -7.92
N ASN A 64 7.89 5.24 -8.85
CA ASN A 64 8.10 6.61 -9.25
C ASN A 64 7.42 6.82 -10.61
N ASN A 65 6.38 7.64 -10.60
CA ASN A 65 5.45 7.95 -11.66
C ASN A 65 6.14 8.87 -12.66
N ASN A 66 6.31 8.39 -13.89
CA ASN A 66 6.92 9.20 -14.95
C ASN A 66 5.88 9.71 -15.97
N ASP A 67 4.64 9.24 -15.90
CA ASP A 67 3.61 9.50 -16.93
C ASP A 67 2.38 10.28 -16.41
N GLY A 68 2.29 10.51 -15.10
CA GLY A 68 1.21 11.24 -14.45
C GLY A 68 -0.07 10.42 -14.23
N LYS A 69 -0.05 9.09 -14.41
CA LYS A 69 -1.17 8.19 -14.13
C LYS A 69 -0.88 7.32 -12.92
N GLU A 70 -1.88 7.11 -12.06
CA GLU A 70 -1.72 6.27 -10.88
C GLU A 70 -1.79 4.78 -11.25
N GLY A 71 -0.78 4.00 -10.85
CA GLY A 71 -0.74 2.55 -11.01
C GLY A 71 0.00 2.07 -12.26
N PHE A 72 -0.05 0.78 -12.53
CA PHE A 72 0.69 0.16 -13.65
C PHE A 72 0.05 0.50 -15.01
N SER A 73 0.20 1.73 -15.49
CA SER A 73 -0.10 2.07 -16.89
C SER A 73 1.14 2.47 -17.67
N ASP A 74 1.22 1.97 -18.90
CA ASP A 74 2.32 2.10 -19.85
C ASP A 74 2.45 3.55 -20.37
N PRO A 75 3.64 4.19 -20.39
CA PRO A 75 5.02 3.66 -20.25
C PRO A 75 5.51 3.49 -18.79
N PRO A 76 6.48 2.60 -18.52
CA PRO A 76 6.67 2.02 -17.19
C PRO A 76 7.07 3.02 -16.12
N ASP A 77 6.19 3.16 -15.14
CA ASP A 77 6.51 3.56 -13.78
C ASP A 77 7.72 2.78 -13.25
N LYS A 78 8.70 3.49 -12.69
CA LYS A 78 9.92 2.86 -12.20
C LYS A 78 9.63 2.19 -10.87
N TYR A 79 9.80 0.86 -10.81
CA TYR A 79 9.75 0.13 -9.54
C TYR A 79 10.76 0.73 -8.55
N VAL A 80 10.26 1.16 -7.40
CA VAL A 80 11.08 1.65 -6.29
C VAL A 80 11.28 0.54 -5.28
N SER A 81 10.18 -0.11 -4.88
CA SER A 81 10.20 -1.21 -3.92
C SER A 81 8.87 -1.96 -3.91
N GLY A 82 8.84 -3.14 -3.31
CA GLY A 82 7.69 -4.01 -3.26
C GLY A 82 7.81 -5.02 -2.13
N MET A 83 6.65 -5.47 -1.67
CA MET A 83 6.55 -6.46 -0.60
C MET A 83 5.36 -7.37 -0.88
N LYS A 84 5.55 -8.65 -0.60
CA LYS A 84 4.53 -9.67 -0.81
C LYS A 84 4.40 -10.53 0.43
N ALA A 85 3.17 -10.78 0.83
CA ALA A 85 2.82 -11.72 1.88
C ALA A 85 1.84 -12.74 1.28
N LYS A 86 2.08 -14.00 1.60
CA LYS A 86 1.13 -15.09 1.36
C LYS A 86 0.82 -15.72 2.71
N ILE A 87 -0.44 -15.95 2.98
CA ILE A 87 -0.87 -16.62 4.21
C ILE A 87 -1.11 -18.09 3.90
N THR A 88 -0.79 -18.97 4.85
CA THR A 88 -0.98 -20.42 4.72
C THR A 88 -2.46 -20.81 4.84
N VAL A 89 -3.25 -20.01 5.55
CA VAL A 89 -4.69 -20.18 5.73
C VAL A 89 -5.33 -18.81 5.54
N PRO A 90 -6.48 -18.70 4.87
CA PRO A 90 -7.16 -17.43 4.73
C PRO A 90 -7.40 -16.76 6.10
N SER A 91 -7.22 -15.45 6.16
CA SER A 91 -7.29 -14.68 7.41
C SER A 91 -8.05 -13.39 7.22
N ASP A 92 -8.65 -12.90 8.30
CA ASP A 92 -9.25 -11.56 8.33
C ASP A 92 -8.20 -10.46 8.43
N THR A 93 -6.91 -10.82 8.58
CA THR A 93 -5.82 -9.85 8.74
C THR A 93 -4.54 -10.31 8.05
N ILE A 94 -3.89 -9.39 7.33
CA ILE A 94 -2.53 -9.54 6.82
C ILE A 94 -1.67 -8.43 7.41
N SER A 95 -0.56 -8.79 8.04
CA SER A 95 0.44 -7.83 8.48
C SER A 95 1.75 -8.05 7.76
N PHE A 96 2.37 -6.93 7.41
CA PHE A 96 3.66 -6.89 6.77
C PHE A 96 4.68 -6.15 7.63
N GLY A 97 5.92 -6.61 7.57
CA GLY A 97 7.06 -5.94 8.20
C GLY A 97 7.49 -4.66 7.49
N SER A 98 8.62 -4.12 7.92
CA SER A 98 9.16 -2.86 7.42
C SER A 98 9.46 -2.89 5.93
N PHE A 99 9.05 -1.81 5.26
CA PHE A 99 9.42 -1.55 3.88
C PHE A 99 10.81 -0.91 3.86
N GLN A 100 11.74 -1.46 3.10
CA GLN A 100 12.99 -0.79 2.78
C GLN A 100 12.97 -0.41 1.31
N ASN A 101 13.36 0.82 1.00
CA ASN A 101 13.53 1.25 -0.38
C ASN A 101 14.58 0.34 -1.04
N GLN A 102 14.18 -0.42 -2.06
CA GLN A 102 15.04 -1.36 -2.77
C GLN A 102 15.73 -0.72 -3.99
N ASN A 103 15.42 0.53 -4.29
CA ASN A 103 16.03 1.28 -5.37
C ASN A 103 17.43 1.76 -4.94
N SER A 104 18.44 1.37 -5.74
CA SER A 104 19.85 1.70 -5.54
C SER A 104 20.22 3.16 -5.88
N GLN A 105 19.29 3.91 -6.46
CA GLN A 105 19.44 5.29 -6.89
C GLN A 105 18.91 6.30 -5.85
N GLY A 106 18.34 5.83 -4.74
CA GLY A 106 17.69 6.66 -3.73
C GLY A 106 16.44 7.38 -4.21
N VAL A 107 15.84 6.96 -5.34
CA VAL A 107 14.59 7.56 -5.84
C VAL A 107 13.45 7.13 -4.93
N LEU A 108 12.62 8.09 -4.56
CA LEU A 108 11.47 7.87 -3.70
C LEU A 108 10.21 7.68 -4.54
N ALA A 109 9.28 6.95 -3.96
CA ALA A 109 8.02 6.67 -4.60
C ALA A 109 7.06 7.85 -4.45
N ASP A 110 6.35 8.16 -5.52
CA ASP A 110 5.25 9.13 -5.58
C ASP A 110 3.89 8.45 -5.82
N SER A 111 3.89 7.14 -6.13
CA SER A 111 2.69 6.33 -6.30
C SER A 111 2.84 4.92 -5.71
N TRP A 112 1.70 4.25 -5.51
CA TRP A 112 1.63 2.90 -5.00
C TRP A 112 0.49 2.10 -5.65
N GLU A 113 0.68 0.78 -5.70
CA GLU A 113 -0.34 -0.20 -6.07
C GLU A 113 -0.33 -1.34 -5.05
N LEU A 114 -1.50 -1.69 -4.54
CA LEU A 114 -1.72 -2.81 -3.65
C LEU A 114 -2.66 -3.80 -4.32
N VAL A 115 -2.18 -5.02 -4.51
CA VAL A 115 -2.97 -6.15 -4.99
C VAL A 115 -3.27 -7.07 -3.81
N ILE A 116 -4.53 -7.33 -3.53
CA ILE A 116 -4.98 -8.22 -2.46
C ILE A 116 -5.67 -9.43 -3.08
N LEU A 117 -5.27 -10.63 -2.69
CA LEU A 117 -5.89 -11.88 -3.09
C LEU A 117 -6.87 -12.32 -1.99
N ASP A 118 -8.11 -12.55 -2.38
CA ASP A 118 -9.08 -13.23 -1.52
C ASP A 118 -8.89 -14.77 -1.53
N ASP A 119 -9.69 -15.46 -0.73
CA ASP A 119 -9.75 -16.92 -0.59
C ASP A 119 -10.20 -17.69 -1.84
N SER A 120 -10.64 -16.98 -2.88
CA SER A 120 -10.88 -17.53 -4.22
C SER A 120 -9.69 -17.33 -5.16
N GLY A 121 -8.64 -16.65 -4.70
CA GLY A 121 -7.49 -16.24 -5.50
C GLY A 121 -7.78 -15.04 -6.41
N LYS A 122 -8.92 -14.36 -6.25
CA LYS A 122 -9.29 -13.22 -7.10
C LYS A 122 -8.55 -11.96 -6.63
N PRO A 123 -7.93 -11.20 -7.56
CA PRO A 123 -7.24 -9.97 -7.21
C PRO A 123 -8.21 -8.80 -7.02
N ASN A 124 -7.95 -8.01 -5.99
CA ASN A 124 -8.53 -6.69 -5.74
C ASN A 124 -7.39 -5.67 -5.72
N THR A 125 -7.39 -4.75 -6.68
CA THR A 125 -6.31 -3.77 -6.87
C THR A 125 -6.73 -2.39 -6.35
N PHE A 126 -5.84 -1.78 -5.60
CA PHE A 126 -5.94 -0.41 -5.11
C PHE A 126 -4.70 0.34 -5.53
N SER A 127 -4.83 1.60 -5.90
CA SER A 127 -3.70 2.45 -6.23
C SER A 127 -3.94 3.88 -5.76
N GLY A 128 -2.86 4.64 -5.65
CA GLY A 128 -2.92 6.05 -5.33
C GLY A 128 -1.57 6.72 -5.49
N SER A 129 -1.59 8.04 -5.46
CA SER A 129 -0.42 8.91 -5.36
C SER A 129 -0.30 9.55 -3.97
N PHE A 130 0.87 10.09 -3.67
CA PHE A 130 1.22 10.73 -2.41
C PHE A 130 1.07 12.25 -2.39
#